data_AF-A0A2S9IJI7-F1
#
_entry.id   AF-A0A2S9IJI7-F1
#
_cell.length_a   1.000
_cell.length_b   1.000
_cell.length_c   1.000
_cell.angle_alpha   90.00
_cell.angle_beta   90.00
_cell.angle_gamma   90.00
#
_symmetry.space_group_name_H-M   'P 1'
#
loop_
_entity.id
_entity.type
_entity.pdbx_description
1 polymer ?
#
loop_
_entity_poly.entity_id
_entity_poly.type
_entity_poly.pdbx_seq_one_letter_code
_entity_poly.pdbx_strand_id
1 'polypeptide(L)'
;MTDYDNCELPDPGDMPVLDWIAPELIEADPLYQRPLDLARVEAILKSFSWQSFGALVIVPQESGKYHATDGQHRLEAAKRHPKVTHVPAVIVRADDVHSEASIFVEINKNRKNVSALELFFAGLAAEDEDALTIQQVCQRAGVRIPKYASAGFKPGDCVAISAIQAVIGRRGAMRARQILEVLGKADLAPISANHIKATEALLLDDEFGVEGEDLTATIITMGSAAEAEAKRFAATHGCPAWKGLASTWFQRCRKRRKAA
;
A
#
# COMPACT_ATOMS: atom_id res chain seq x y z
N MET A 1 13.23 6.59 31.18
CA MET A 1 12.24 7.35 31.95
C MET A 1 12.33 8.76 31.41
N THR A 2 11.44 9.13 30.48
CA THR A 2 11.42 10.47 29.88
C THR A 2 10.64 11.37 30.83
N ASP A 3 11.27 12.46 31.27
CA ASP A 3 10.67 13.48 32.14
C ASP A 3 9.48 14.13 31.42
N TYR A 4 8.26 13.72 31.81
CA TYR A 4 7.01 14.38 31.43
C TYR A 4 6.61 15.48 32.44
N ASP A 5 7.45 15.74 33.44
CA ASP A 5 7.13 16.55 34.63
C ASP A 5 6.84 18.04 34.36
N ASN A 6 6.96 18.52 33.11
CA ASN A 6 6.70 19.92 32.74
C ASN A 6 5.81 20.12 31.50
N CYS A 7 5.10 19.10 31.03
CA CYS A 7 4.07 19.28 30.00
C CYS A 7 2.67 19.21 30.64
N GLU A 8 1.96 20.32 30.70
CA GLU A 8 0.50 20.29 30.94
C GLU A 8 -0.15 19.51 29.79
N LEU A 9 -0.59 18.28 30.10
CA LEU A 9 -1.35 17.44 29.18
C LEU A 9 -2.82 17.93 29.14
N PRO A 10 -3.50 17.87 27.98
CA PRO A 10 -4.89 18.26 27.89
C PRO A 10 -5.79 17.32 28.71
N ASP A 11 -6.92 17.86 29.19
CA ASP A 11 -7.98 17.06 29.79
C ASP A 11 -8.47 16.01 28.75
N PRO A 12 -8.45 14.70 29.09
CA PRO A 12 -8.90 13.66 28.18
C PRO A 12 -10.42 13.63 27.95
N GLY A 13 -11.21 14.36 28.73
CA GLY A 13 -12.67 14.42 28.61
C GLY A 13 -13.39 13.18 29.13
N ASP A 14 -14.65 13.02 28.71
CA ASP A 14 -15.54 11.93 29.14
C ASP A 14 -15.03 10.55 28.65
N MET A 15 -15.13 9.54 29.51
CA MET A 15 -14.79 8.16 29.14
C MET A 15 -15.75 7.60 28.10
N PRO A 16 -15.26 6.91 27.05
CA PRO A 16 -16.11 6.22 26.11
C PRO A 16 -16.75 4.98 26.75
N VAL A 17 -17.93 4.59 26.24
CA VAL A 17 -18.62 3.36 26.64
C VAL A 17 -18.34 2.27 25.60
N LEU A 18 -18.02 1.05 26.06
CA LEU A 18 -17.89 -0.12 25.21
C LEU A 18 -19.15 -0.98 25.31
N ASP A 19 -19.78 -1.29 24.18
CA ASP A 19 -21.00 -2.11 24.17
C ASP A 19 -21.16 -2.92 22.86
N TRP A 20 -22.13 -3.85 22.86
CA TRP A 20 -22.54 -4.64 21.71
C TRP A 20 -23.84 -4.11 21.13
N ILE A 21 -23.79 -3.51 19.96
CA ILE A 21 -24.92 -2.80 19.37
C ILE A 21 -25.45 -3.56 18.16
N ALA A 22 -26.78 -3.63 18.02
CA ALA A 22 -27.42 -4.19 16.84
C ALA A 22 -27.05 -3.34 15.60
N PRO A 23 -26.47 -3.92 14.52
CA PRO A 23 -26.04 -3.16 13.34
C PRO A 23 -27.13 -2.29 12.73
N GLU A 24 -28.39 -2.70 12.84
CA GLU A 24 -29.58 -2.02 12.32
C GLU A 24 -29.86 -0.68 13.02
N LEU A 25 -29.36 -0.49 14.25
CA LEU A 25 -29.45 0.76 14.99
C LEU A 25 -28.36 1.76 14.61
N ILE A 26 -27.39 1.35 13.78
CA ILE A 26 -26.24 2.16 13.39
C ILE A 26 -26.40 2.58 11.93
N GLU A 27 -26.31 3.89 11.70
CA GLU A 27 -26.40 4.50 10.37
C GLU A 27 -25.05 5.14 10.00
N ALA A 28 -24.78 5.27 8.71
CA ALA A 28 -23.61 6.03 8.26
C ALA A 28 -23.97 7.51 8.26
N ASP A 29 -23.14 8.34 8.91
CA ASP A 29 -23.38 9.78 9.01
C ASP A 29 -23.59 10.40 7.61
N PRO A 30 -24.78 10.97 7.30
CA PRO A 30 -25.10 11.52 5.99
C PRO A 30 -24.23 12.71 5.56
N LEU A 31 -23.58 13.43 6.48
CA LEU A 31 -22.73 14.61 6.17
C LEU A 31 -21.31 14.21 5.74
N TYR A 32 -20.79 13.08 6.19
CA TYR A 32 -19.39 12.67 5.98
C TYR A 32 -19.22 11.31 5.30
N GLN A 33 -20.27 10.74 4.68
CA GLN A 33 -20.20 9.44 4.01
C GLN A 33 -19.05 9.41 2.99
N ARG A 34 -18.06 8.56 3.26
CA ARG A 34 -17.15 8.14 2.19
C ARG A 34 -17.94 7.23 1.27
N PRO A 35 -17.80 7.36 -0.07
CA PRO A 35 -18.46 6.45 -0.99
C PRO A 35 -18.19 5.01 -0.59
N LEU A 36 -19.26 4.24 -0.46
CA LEU A 36 -19.18 2.85 -0.05
C LEU A 36 -18.53 2.05 -1.17
N ASP A 37 -17.41 1.41 -0.85
CA ASP A 37 -16.72 0.53 -1.78
C ASP A 37 -17.33 -0.86 -1.63
N LEU A 38 -18.25 -1.20 -2.54
CA LEU A 38 -18.96 -2.47 -2.49
C LEU A 38 -18.03 -3.67 -2.67
N ALA A 39 -16.94 -3.53 -3.43
CA ALA A 39 -15.96 -4.62 -3.57
C ALA A 39 -15.24 -4.87 -2.25
N ARG A 40 -14.91 -3.81 -1.50
CA ARG A 40 -14.34 -3.92 -0.16
C ARG A 40 -15.32 -4.52 0.85
N VAL A 41 -16.60 -4.12 0.81
CA VAL A 41 -17.64 -4.72 1.65
C VAL A 41 -17.75 -6.22 1.39
N GLU A 42 -17.80 -6.62 0.12
CA GLU A 42 -17.91 -8.03 -0.26
C GLU A 42 -16.69 -8.84 0.18
N ALA A 43 -15.49 -8.27 0.07
CA ALA A 43 -14.27 -8.90 0.57
C ALA A 43 -14.33 -9.13 2.08
N ILE A 44 -14.72 -8.11 2.86
CA ILE A 44 -14.88 -8.22 4.32
C ILE A 44 -15.96 -9.26 4.67
N LEU A 45 -17.07 -9.29 3.94
CA LEU A 45 -18.15 -10.24 4.17
C LEU A 45 -17.69 -11.68 3.96
N LYS A 46 -16.95 -11.96 2.88
CA LYS A 46 -16.44 -13.31 2.57
C LYS A 46 -15.38 -13.80 3.55
N SER A 47 -14.54 -12.89 4.06
CA SER A 47 -13.49 -13.20 5.02
C SER A 47 -13.83 -12.72 6.43
N PHE A 48 -15.13 -12.64 6.77
CA PHE A 48 -15.56 -12.05 8.03
C PHE A 48 -15.01 -12.87 9.20
N SER A 49 -14.32 -12.20 10.12
CA SER A 49 -13.78 -12.81 11.33
C SER A 49 -13.76 -11.80 12.47
N TRP A 50 -14.22 -12.23 13.65
CA TRP A 50 -14.15 -11.40 14.86
C TRP A 50 -12.72 -11.03 15.26
N GLN A 51 -11.72 -11.84 14.86
CA GLN A 51 -10.32 -11.58 15.14
C GLN A 51 -9.79 -10.32 14.43
N SER A 52 -10.37 -9.97 13.28
CA SER A 52 -9.97 -8.82 12.45
C SER A 52 -11.05 -7.73 12.35
N PHE A 53 -12.24 -7.94 12.92
CA PHE A 53 -13.35 -6.99 12.84
C PHE A 53 -13.01 -5.69 13.57
N GLY A 54 -12.60 -5.75 14.84
CA GLY A 54 -12.35 -4.59 15.70
C GLY A 54 -13.62 -3.78 16.04
N ALA A 55 -13.62 -3.01 17.13
CA ALA A 55 -14.78 -2.19 17.47
C ALA A 55 -15.05 -1.10 16.43
N LEU A 56 -16.32 -0.78 16.22
CA LEU A 56 -16.75 0.43 15.50
C LEU A 56 -16.67 1.63 16.44
N VAL A 57 -16.50 2.83 15.90
CA VAL A 57 -16.67 4.06 16.70
C VAL A 57 -17.97 4.70 16.28
N ILE A 58 -18.85 4.95 17.26
CA ILE A 58 -20.20 5.43 17.01
C ILE A 58 -20.57 6.58 17.96
N VAL A 59 -21.44 7.47 17.48
CA VAL A 59 -21.96 8.63 18.21
C VAL A 59 -23.47 8.46 18.39
N PRO A 60 -24.01 8.58 19.62
CA PRO A 60 -25.44 8.49 19.86
C PRO A 60 -26.18 9.69 19.25
N GLN A 61 -27.38 9.45 18.76
CA GLN A 61 -28.26 10.46 18.15
C GLN A 61 -29.51 10.67 18.99
N GLU A 62 -30.14 11.86 18.87
CA GLU A 62 -31.38 12.18 19.60
C GLU A 62 -32.53 11.18 19.32
N SER A 63 -32.51 10.55 18.15
CA SER A 63 -33.48 9.54 17.73
C SER A 63 -33.35 8.18 18.45
N GLY A 64 -32.34 8.00 19.30
CA GLY A 64 -32.00 6.72 19.93
C GLY A 64 -31.23 5.75 19.02
N LYS A 65 -30.85 6.21 17.82
CA LYS A 65 -29.93 5.50 16.91
C LYS A 65 -28.50 5.98 17.11
N TYR A 66 -27.57 5.42 16.33
CA TYR A 66 -26.18 5.80 16.32
C TYR A 66 -25.70 6.16 14.92
N HIS A 67 -24.76 7.08 14.82
CA HIS A 67 -23.98 7.32 13.62
C HIS A 67 -22.59 6.67 13.73
N ALA A 68 -22.16 5.99 12.68
CA ALA A 68 -20.81 5.42 12.60
C ALA A 68 -19.80 6.46 12.10
N THR A 69 -18.80 6.77 12.93
CA THR A 69 -17.67 7.65 12.58
C THR A 69 -16.45 6.88 12.05
N ASP A 70 -16.29 5.60 12.42
CA ASP A 70 -15.31 4.70 11.79
C ASP A 70 -15.92 3.31 11.54
N GLY A 71 -15.48 2.69 10.44
CA GLY A 71 -15.82 1.31 10.12
C GLY A 71 -17.07 1.11 9.26
N GLN A 72 -17.49 2.09 8.46
CA GLN A 72 -18.66 1.98 7.57
C GLN A 72 -18.72 0.68 6.73
N HIS A 73 -17.60 0.24 6.14
CA HIS A 73 -17.59 -0.98 5.31
C HIS A 73 -17.73 -2.25 6.16
N ARG A 74 -17.21 -2.22 7.40
CA ARG A 74 -17.36 -3.31 8.38
C ARG A 74 -18.80 -3.39 8.88
N LEU A 75 -19.41 -2.23 9.16
CA LEU A 75 -20.83 -2.14 9.53
C LEU A 75 -21.72 -2.72 8.42
N GLU A 76 -21.49 -2.31 7.17
CA GLU A 76 -22.27 -2.83 6.06
C GLU A 76 -22.08 -4.35 5.86
N ALA A 77 -20.85 -4.84 5.96
CA ALA A 77 -20.59 -6.28 5.90
C ALA A 77 -21.29 -7.02 7.06
N ALA A 78 -21.29 -6.46 8.27
CA ALA A 78 -21.99 -7.02 9.43
C ALA A 78 -23.51 -7.08 9.20
N LYS A 79 -24.13 -6.00 8.68
CA LYS A 79 -25.56 -5.98 8.32
C LYS A 79 -25.95 -7.05 7.30
N ARG A 80 -25.04 -7.40 6.39
CA ARG A 80 -25.27 -8.43 5.36
C ARG A 80 -24.95 -9.85 5.84
N HIS A 81 -24.27 -10.00 6.98
CA HIS A 81 -23.83 -11.30 7.46
C HIS A 81 -24.94 -11.99 8.28
N PRO A 82 -25.52 -13.12 7.82
CA PRO A 82 -26.76 -13.68 8.40
C PRO A 82 -26.62 -14.20 9.84
N LYS A 83 -25.39 -14.34 10.34
CA LYS A 83 -25.09 -14.79 11.71
C LYS A 83 -24.63 -13.67 12.66
N VAL A 84 -24.55 -12.42 12.18
CA VAL A 84 -24.12 -11.28 12.99
C VAL A 84 -25.36 -10.52 13.45
N THR A 85 -25.62 -10.55 14.75
CA THR A 85 -26.76 -9.83 15.36
C THR A 85 -26.34 -8.57 16.10
N HIS A 86 -25.07 -8.50 16.52
CA HIS A 86 -24.50 -7.41 17.30
C HIS A 86 -23.05 -7.20 16.87
N VAL A 87 -22.58 -5.96 16.94
CA VAL A 87 -21.18 -5.59 16.67
C VAL A 87 -20.58 -4.86 17.87
N PRO A 88 -19.30 -5.07 18.18
CA PRO A 88 -18.62 -4.32 19.23
C PRO A 88 -18.49 -2.86 18.82
N ALA A 89 -18.81 -1.95 19.72
CA ALA A 89 -18.76 -0.52 19.48
C ALA A 89 -18.14 0.24 20.66
N VAL A 90 -17.41 1.29 20.33
CA VAL A 90 -16.93 2.35 21.21
C VAL A 90 -17.88 3.53 20.99
N ILE A 91 -18.70 3.83 21.99
CA ILE A 91 -19.65 4.92 21.99
C ILE A 91 -18.96 6.15 22.54
N VAL A 92 -18.81 7.16 21.70
CA VAL A 92 -18.20 8.45 22.05
C VAL A 92 -19.27 9.53 22.03
N ARG A 93 -19.23 10.42 23.02
CA ARG A 93 -20.15 11.54 23.11
C ARG A 93 -19.67 12.68 22.21
N ALA A 94 -20.60 13.28 21.49
CA ALA A 94 -20.41 14.54 20.78
C ALA A 94 -21.54 15.48 21.20
N ASP A 95 -21.21 16.70 21.60
CA ASP A 95 -22.23 17.67 22.04
C ASP A 95 -22.90 18.38 20.86
N ASP A 96 -22.24 18.44 19.71
CA ASP A 96 -22.77 18.99 18.47
C ASP A 96 -22.17 18.31 17.22
N VAL A 97 -22.75 18.63 16.05
CA VAL A 97 -22.30 18.11 14.74
C VAL A 97 -20.85 18.48 14.44
N HIS A 98 -20.35 19.60 14.96
CA HIS A 98 -18.97 20.03 14.75
C HIS A 98 -17.98 19.14 15.53
N SER A 99 -18.37 18.73 16.73
CA SER A 99 -17.64 17.80 17.58
C SER A 99 -17.63 16.40 16.97
N GLU A 100 -18.76 15.92 16.44
CA GLU A 100 -18.83 14.65 15.68
C GLU A 100 -17.89 14.65 14.47
N ALA A 101 -17.89 15.74 13.69
CA ALA A 101 -16.99 15.92 12.55
C ALA A 101 -15.51 15.93 12.96
N SER A 102 -15.19 16.58 14.09
CA SER A 102 -13.83 16.67 14.61
C SER A 102 -13.32 15.30 15.06
N ILE A 103 -14.15 14.54 15.78
CA ILE A 103 -13.88 13.14 16.17
C ILE A 103 -13.61 12.29 14.92
N PHE A 104 -14.45 12.40 13.88
CA PHE A 104 -14.24 11.68 12.62
C PHE A 104 -12.88 12.00 11.99
N VAL A 105 -12.53 13.29 11.89
CA VAL A 105 -11.26 13.74 11.31
C VAL A 105 -10.09 13.25 12.14
N GLU A 106 -10.11 13.39 13.46
CA GLU A 106 -9.01 13.01 14.33
C GLU A 106 -8.73 11.50 14.31
N ILE A 107 -9.78 10.68 14.42
CA ILE A 107 -9.67 9.21 14.35
C ILE A 107 -9.07 8.77 13.01
N ASN A 108 -9.50 9.39 11.91
CA ASN A 108 -9.04 9.01 10.57
C ASN A 108 -7.65 9.59 10.25
N LYS A 109 -7.36 10.83 10.68
CA LYS A 109 -6.10 11.53 10.37
C LYS A 109 -4.92 10.96 11.14
N ASN A 110 -5.14 10.54 12.39
CA ASN A 110 -4.09 9.96 13.23
C ASN A 110 -3.82 8.48 12.91
N ARG A 111 -4.63 7.84 12.04
CA ARG A 111 -4.42 6.47 11.63
C ARG A 111 -3.22 6.38 10.68
N LYS A 112 -2.07 5.98 11.21
CA LYS A 112 -0.91 5.62 10.37
C LYS A 112 -1.26 4.34 9.60
N ASN A 113 -1.39 4.46 8.28
CA ASN A 113 -1.57 3.29 7.42
C ASN A 113 -0.35 2.37 7.53
N VAL A 114 -0.60 1.08 7.73
CA VAL A 114 0.44 0.05 7.66
C VAL A 114 1.00 0.05 6.25
N SER A 115 2.31 0.26 6.11
CA SER A 115 2.96 0.30 4.80
C SER A 115 2.95 -1.08 4.14
N ALA A 116 3.06 -1.12 2.82
CA ALA A 116 3.17 -2.39 2.08
C ALA A 116 4.37 -3.24 2.53
N LEU A 117 5.44 -2.59 3.01
CA LEU A 117 6.61 -3.28 3.58
C LEU A 117 6.29 -3.95 4.91
N GLU A 118 5.61 -3.24 5.81
CA GLU A 118 5.16 -3.81 7.10
C GLU A 118 4.15 -4.95 6.88
N LEU A 119 3.19 -4.78 5.96
CA LEU A 119 2.25 -5.82 5.57
C LEU A 119 2.96 -7.06 4.99
N PHE A 120 3.98 -6.86 4.16
CA PHE A 120 4.78 -7.97 3.63
C PHE A 120 5.47 -8.78 4.72
N PHE A 121 6.14 -8.12 5.69
CA PHE A 121 6.78 -8.83 6.79
C PHE A 121 5.78 -9.51 7.73
N ALA A 122 4.61 -8.91 7.94
CA ALA A 122 3.51 -9.55 8.67
C ALA A 122 3.01 -10.79 7.91
N GLY A 123 2.83 -10.70 6.59
CA GLY A 123 2.45 -11.82 5.73
C GLY A 123 3.47 -12.97 5.78
N LEU A 124 4.77 -12.66 5.75
CA LEU A 124 5.81 -13.67 5.91
C LEU A 124 5.74 -14.40 7.26
N ALA A 125 5.44 -13.66 8.35
CA ALA A 125 5.27 -14.28 9.67
C ALA A 125 3.99 -15.13 9.77
N ALA A 126 2.99 -14.83 8.93
CA ALA A 126 1.73 -15.56 8.82
C ALA A 126 1.76 -16.67 7.75
N GLU A 127 2.93 -16.94 7.13
CA GLU A 127 3.09 -17.92 6.04
C GLU A 127 2.15 -17.67 4.83
N ASP A 128 1.84 -16.40 4.56
CA ASP A 128 1.03 -16.00 3.41
C ASP A 128 1.72 -16.35 2.08
N GLU A 129 1.01 -17.07 1.20
CA GLU A 129 1.56 -17.60 -0.06
C GLU A 129 2.07 -16.50 -1.01
N ASP A 130 1.38 -15.35 -1.05
CA ASP A 130 1.78 -14.20 -1.87
C ASP A 130 3.08 -13.59 -1.33
N ALA A 131 3.17 -13.38 -0.01
CA ALA A 131 4.39 -12.89 0.65
C ALA A 131 5.58 -13.85 0.44
N LEU A 132 5.36 -15.16 0.59
CA LEU A 132 6.38 -16.18 0.34
C LEU A 132 6.83 -16.17 -1.13
N THR A 133 5.89 -16.01 -2.08
CA THR A 133 6.20 -15.91 -3.51
C THR A 133 7.06 -14.67 -3.80
N ILE A 134 6.70 -13.51 -3.25
CA ILE A 134 7.49 -12.28 -3.38
C ILE A 134 8.91 -12.49 -2.85
N GLN A 135 9.05 -13.08 -1.66
CA GLN A 135 10.35 -13.36 -1.04
C GLN A 135 11.21 -14.26 -1.93
N GLN A 136 10.65 -15.37 -2.43
CA GLN A 136 11.36 -16.32 -3.29
C GLN A 136 11.79 -15.67 -4.62
N VAL A 137 10.90 -14.90 -5.24
CA VAL A 137 11.20 -14.19 -6.49
C VAL A 137 12.35 -13.20 -6.29
N CYS A 138 12.33 -12.41 -5.22
CA CYS A 138 13.37 -11.44 -4.92
C CYS A 138 14.71 -12.11 -4.60
N GLN A 139 14.69 -13.14 -3.74
CA GLN A 139 15.90 -13.88 -3.37
C GLN A 139 16.60 -14.48 -4.59
N ARG A 140 15.85 -15.07 -5.52
CA ARG A 140 16.40 -15.68 -6.75
C ARG A 140 16.83 -14.65 -7.79
N ALA A 141 16.34 -13.42 -7.69
CA ALA A 141 16.73 -12.30 -8.54
C ALA A 141 17.92 -11.49 -7.96
N GLY A 142 18.40 -11.82 -6.76
CA GLY A 142 19.44 -11.04 -6.08
C GLY A 142 18.94 -9.70 -5.52
N VAL A 143 17.63 -9.54 -5.35
CA VAL A 143 17.01 -8.33 -4.77
C VAL A 143 16.76 -8.55 -3.29
N ARG A 144 17.20 -7.59 -2.47
CA ARG A 144 17.02 -7.62 -1.02
C ARG A 144 15.86 -6.73 -0.61
N ILE A 145 14.99 -7.20 0.28
CA ILE A 145 13.93 -6.40 0.88
C ILE A 145 14.38 -6.05 2.31
N PRO A 146 14.81 -4.80 2.59
CA PRO A 146 15.27 -4.44 3.92
C PRO A 146 14.10 -4.33 4.91
N LYS A 147 14.27 -4.85 6.13
CA LYS A 147 13.25 -4.78 7.19
C LYS A 147 13.01 -3.36 7.71
N TYR A 148 14.05 -2.55 7.72
CA TYR A 148 14.00 -1.16 8.15
C TYR A 148 14.60 -0.28 7.04
N ALA A 149 13.78 0.61 6.48
CA ALA A 149 14.19 1.50 5.40
C ALA A 149 15.04 2.70 5.87
N SER A 150 15.37 2.78 7.17
CA SER A 150 15.92 3.97 7.81
C SER A 150 17.45 4.06 7.91
N ALA A 151 18.20 3.00 7.55
CA ALA A 151 19.66 2.95 7.72
C ALA A 151 20.47 3.24 6.43
N GLY A 152 19.82 3.82 5.41
CA GLY A 152 20.39 3.93 4.06
C GLY A 152 20.24 2.64 3.27
N PHE A 153 19.94 2.77 1.98
CA PHE A 153 19.78 1.62 1.09
C PHE A 153 21.13 1.10 0.62
N LYS A 154 21.30 -0.22 0.62
CA LYS A 154 22.42 -0.89 -0.04
C LYS A 154 22.04 -1.23 -1.48
N PRO A 155 23.03 -1.40 -2.37
CA PRO A 155 22.75 -1.90 -3.71
C PRO A 155 21.95 -3.20 -3.69
N GLY A 156 20.95 -3.28 -4.59
CA GLY A 156 20.00 -4.38 -4.66
C GLY A 156 18.83 -4.27 -3.68
N ASP A 157 18.79 -3.27 -2.80
CA ASP A 157 17.64 -3.05 -1.92
C ASP A 157 16.40 -2.59 -2.70
N CYS A 158 15.26 -3.19 -2.40
CA CYS A 158 13.96 -2.78 -2.95
C CYS A 158 12.92 -2.70 -1.84
N VAL A 159 12.24 -1.56 -1.75
CA VAL A 159 11.08 -1.35 -0.85
C VAL A 159 9.76 -1.22 -1.61
N ALA A 160 9.79 -1.37 -2.94
CA ALA A 160 8.63 -1.23 -3.80
C ALA A 160 7.78 -2.52 -3.85
N ILE A 161 7.34 -3.03 -2.69
CA ILE A 161 6.59 -4.28 -2.55
C ILE A 161 5.38 -4.33 -3.47
N SER A 162 4.55 -3.29 -3.48
CA SER A 162 3.36 -3.24 -4.34
C SER A 162 3.70 -3.32 -5.83
N ALA A 163 4.86 -2.81 -6.25
CA ALA A 163 5.29 -2.93 -7.65
C ALA A 163 5.74 -4.36 -7.99
N ILE A 164 6.42 -5.02 -7.05
CA ILE A 164 6.83 -6.44 -7.18
C ILE A 164 5.58 -7.33 -7.25
N GLN A 165 4.64 -7.16 -6.31
CA GLN A 165 3.38 -7.88 -6.29
C GLN A 165 2.61 -7.68 -7.60
N ALA A 166 2.54 -6.43 -8.09
CA ALA A 166 1.83 -6.12 -9.32
C ALA A 166 2.49 -6.74 -10.57
N VAL A 167 3.82 -6.82 -10.66
CA VAL A 167 4.49 -7.48 -11.80
C VAL A 167 4.34 -9.01 -11.72
N ILE A 168 4.39 -9.61 -10.51
CA ILE A 168 4.09 -11.04 -10.32
C ILE A 168 2.66 -11.35 -10.76
N GLY A 169 1.67 -10.56 -10.31
CA GLY A 169 0.27 -10.76 -10.69
C GLY A 169 0.03 -10.63 -12.20
N ARG A 170 0.71 -9.69 -12.88
CA ARG A 170 0.56 -9.51 -14.34
C ARG A 170 1.32 -10.53 -15.19
N ARG A 171 2.51 -10.97 -14.74
CA ARG A 171 3.47 -11.70 -15.59
C ARG A 171 3.81 -13.10 -15.10
N GLY A 172 3.39 -13.45 -13.89
CA GLY A 172 3.81 -14.65 -13.18
C GLY A 172 5.21 -14.54 -12.57
N ALA A 173 5.48 -15.42 -11.60
CA ALA A 173 6.70 -15.40 -10.81
C ALA A 173 7.99 -15.52 -11.65
N MET A 174 8.00 -16.35 -12.70
CA MET A 174 9.19 -16.56 -13.53
C MET A 174 9.62 -15.30 -14.29
N ARG A 175 8.67 -14.61 -14.94
CA ARG A 175 8.95 -13.39 -15.70
C ARG A 175 9.28 -12.23 -14.75
N ALA A 176 8.56 -12.11 -13.63
CA ALA A 176 8.88 -11.13 -12.60
C ALA A 176 10.33 -11.30 -12.09
N ARG A 177 10.76 -12.54 -11.84
CA ARG A 177 12.15 -12.84 -11.46
C ARG A 177 13.15 -12.36 -12.51
N GLN A 178 12.93 -12.66 -13.79
CA GLN A 178 13.83 -12.22 -14.88
C GLN A 178 13.97 -10.70 -14.96
N ILE A 179 12.85 -9.97 -14.80
CA ILE A 179 12.83 -8.50 -14.77
C ILE A 179 13.63 -7.97 -13.57
N LEU A 180 13.37 -8.53 -12.38
CA LEU A 180 14.07 -8.12 -11.16
C LEU A 180 15.54 -8.49 -11.15
N GLU A 181 15.93 -9.58 -11.83
CA GLU A 181 17.33 -10.02 -11.92
C GLU A 181 18.21 -9.01 -12.65
N VAL A 182 17.67 -8.36 -13.70
CA VAL A 182 18.35 -7.24 -14.37
C VAL A 182 18.63 -6.09 -13.39
N LEU A 183 17.65 -5.77 -12.54
CA LEU A 183 17.77 -4.68 -11.56
C LEU A 183 18.67 -5.05 -10.38
N GLY A 184 18.59 -6.29 -9.90
CA GLY A 184 19.44 -6.81 -8.81
C GLY A 184 20.92 -6.83 -9.19
N LYS A 185 21.25 -7.01 -10.47
CA LYS A 185 22.62 -6.97 -11.00
C LYS A 185 23.11 -5.55 -11.31
N ALA A 186 22.25 -4.53 -11.24
CA ALA A 186 22.54 -3.18 -11.74
C ALA A 186 23.02 -2.17 -10.67
N ASP A 187 23.39 -2.63 -9.47
CA ASP A 187 23.94 -1.82 -8.37
C ASP A 187 23.05 -0.63 -7.91
N LEU A 188 21.74 -0.71 -8.15
CA LEU A 188 20.78 0.33 -7.77
C LEU A 188 20.50 0.31 -6.26
N ALA A 189 20.48 1.49 -5.63
CA ALA A 189 20.21 1.67 -4.20
C ALA A 189 19.30 2.89 -3.93
N PRO A 190 17.98 2.73 -3.76
CA PRO A 190 17.19 1.51 -3.92
C PRO A 190 16.70 1.27 -5.35
N ILE A 191 16.33 0.03 -5.64
CA ILE A 191 15.45 -0.32 -6.74
C ILE A 191 14.05 0.25 -6.44
N SER A 192 13.52 1.03 -7.39
CA SER A 192 12.27 1.77 -7.24
C SER A 192 11.16 1.16 -8.09
N ALA A 193 9.91 1.55 -7.84
CA ALA A 193 8.79 1.15 -8.69
C ALA A 193 8.95 1.61 -10.16
N ASN A 194 9.64 2.73 -10.39
CA ASN A 194 9.92 3.23 -11.73
C ASN A 194 10.95 2.34 -12.45
N HIS A 195 11.97 1.86 -11.73
CA HIS A 195 12.94 0.89 -12.24
C HIS A 195 12.23 -0.37 -12.73
N ILE A 196 11.37 -0.96 -11.89
CA ILE A 196 10.62 -2.18 -12.23
C ILE A 196 9.75 -2.00 -13.48
N LYS A 197 8.98 -0.91 -13.56
CA LYS A 197 8.09 -0.64 -14.70
C LYS A 197 8.86 -0.36 -15.99
N ALA A 198 9.97 0.37 -15.91
CA ALA A 198 10.80 0.68 -17.08
C ALA A 198 11.45 -0.60 -17.63
N THR A 199 12.03 -1.44 -16.76
CA THR A 199 12.61 -2.73 -17.16
C THR A 199 11.55 -3.69 -17.70
N GLU A 200 10.37 -3.75 -17.07
CA GLU A 200 9.23 -4.54 -17.59
C GLU A 200 8.88 -4.14 -19.02
N ALA A 201 8.78 -2.83 -19.30
CA ALA A 201 8.43 -2.33 -20.63
C ALA A 201 9.51 -2.66 -21.67
N LEU A 202 10.79 -2.47 -21.34
CA LEU A 202 11.89 -2.67 -22.30
C LEU A 202 12.16 -4.14 -22.63
N LEU A 203 11.95 -5.05 -21.69
CA LEU A 203 12.25 -6.48 -21.89
C LEU A 203 11.10 -7.27 -22.51
N LEU A 204 9.85 -6.80 -22.37
CA LEU A 204 8.68 -7.55 -22.83
C LEU A 204 8.11 -7.06 -24.15
N ASP A 205 8.45 -5.85 -24.56
CA ASP A 205 8.05 -5.33 -25.86
C ASP A 205 9.15 -5.67 -26.89
N ASP A 206 8.79 -6.61 -27.78
CA ASP A 206 9.67 -7.13 -28.83
C ASP A 206 10.17 -6.04 -29.79
N GLU A 207 9.47 -4.89 -29.88
CA GLU A 207 9.87 -3.78 -30.74
C GLU A 207 11.18 -3.10 -30.27
N PHE A 208 11.51 -3.19 -28.98
CA PHE A 208 12.73 -2.57 -28.47
C PHE A 208 14.00 -3.38 -28.76
N GLY A 209 13.91 -4.71 -28.91
CA GLY A 209 15.08 -5.56 -29.16
C GLY A 209 16.18 -5.43 -28.09
N VAL A 210 15.77 -5.18 -26.84
CA VAL A 210 16.66 -5.02 -25.67
C VAL A 210 16.77 -6.35 -24.92
N GLU A 211 18.00 -6.76 -24.65
CA GLU A 211 18.29 -7.92 -23.80
C GLU A 211 18.67 -7.52 -22.38
N GLY A 212 18.46 -8.42 -21.42
CA GLY A 212 18.67 -8.14 -20.00
C GLY A 212 20.10 -7.76 -19.63
N GLU A 213 21.12 -8.40 -20.24
CA GLU A 213 22.53 -8.10 -19.98
C GLU A 213 22.91 -6.69 -20.45
N ASP A 214 22.49 -6.33 -21.68
CA ASP A 214 22.72 -5.01 -22.27
C ASP A 214 22.03 -3.91 -21.44
N LEU A 215 20.81 -4.18 -20.96
CA LEU A 215 20.08 -3.25 -20.10
C LEU A 215 20.77 -3.09 -18.74
N THR A 216 21.24 -4.18 -18.12
CA THR A 216 21.99 -4.15 -16.86
C THR A 216 23.22 -3.27 -16.98
N ALA A 217 24.04 -3.48 -18.03
CA ALA A 217 25.24 -2.69 -18.28
C ALA A 217 24.94 -1.20 -18.49
N THR A 218 23.84 -0.90 -19.16
CA THR A 218 23.36 0.47 -19.39
C THR A 218 22.99 1.14 -18.06
N ILE A 219 22.24 0.46 -17.20
CA ILE A 219 21.82 1.00 -15.90
C ILE A 219 23.05 1.31 -15.04
N ILE A 220 24.01 0.39 -14.96
CA ILE A 220 25.27 0.58 -14.21
C ILE A 220 26.04 1.80 -14.73
N THR A 221 26.19 1.91 -16.05
CA THR A 221 26.97 2.98 -16.68
C THR A 221 26.34 4.36 -16.44
N MET A 222 25.00 4.43 -16.46
CA MET A 222 24.30 5.69 -16.25
C MET A 222 24.24 6.11 -14.79
N GLY A 223 24.17 5.15 -13.86
CA GLY A 223 23.99 5.41 -12.43
C GLY A 223 22.84 6.38 -12.16
N SER A 224 23.06 7.32 -11.23
CA SER A 224 22.04 8.30 -10.80
C SER A 224 21.70 9.36 -11.87
N ALA A 225 22.53 9.52 -12.91
CA ALA A 225 22.26 10.50 -13.98
C ALA A 225 21.01 10.14 -14.79
N ALA A 226 20.69 8.84 -14.90
CA ALA A 226 19.49 8.36 -15.59
C ALA A 226 18.21 8.94 -14.98
N GLU A 227 18.11 9.01 -13.64
CA GLU A 227 16.91 9.49 -12.97
C GLU A 227 16.67 10.98 -13.20
N ALA A 228 17.74 11.80 -13.16
CA ALA A 228 17.66 13.23 -13.43
C ALA A 228 17.21 13.52 -14.87
N GLU A 229 17.72 12.74 -15.83
CA GLU A 229 17.34 12.84 -17.23
C GLU A 229 15.90 12.35 -17.48
N ALA A 230 15.54 11.22 -16.90
CA ALA A 230 14.19 10.66 -16.97
C ALA A 230 13.14 11.64 -16.43
N LYS A 231 13.45 12.34 -15.32
CA LYS A 231 12.56 13.35 -14.74
C LYS A 231 12.36 14.55 -15.69
N ARG A 232 13.42 15.00 -16.36
CA ARG A 232 13.32 16.07 -17.37
C ARG A 232 12.49 15.62 -18.57
N PHE A 233 12.76 14.42 -19.11
CA PHE A 233 12.00 13.85 -20.21
C PHE A 233 10.50 13.74 -19.87
N ALA A 234 10.19 13.22 -18.67
CA ALA A 234 8.83 13.06 -18.19
C ALA A 234 8.08 14.40 -18.10
N ALA A 235 8.74 15.44 -17.61
CA ALA A 235 8.17 16.79 -17.53
C ALA A 235 7.93 17.39 -18.94
N THR A 236 8.89 17.24 -19.85
CA THR A 236 8.79 17.78 -21.22
C THR A 236 7.69 17.11 -22.04
N HIS A 237 7.50 15.79 -21.89
CA HIS A 237 6.56 15.01 -22.70
C HIS A 237 5.24 14.70 -21.98
N GLY A 238 5.03 15.20 -20.76
CA GLY A 238 3.81 14.97 -20.00
C GLY A 238 3.56 13.48 -19.70
N CYS A 239 4.62 12.69 -19.52
CA CYS A 239 4.51 11.24 -19.30
C CYS A 239 4.97 10.82 -17.90
N PRO A 240 4.56 9.65 -17.41
CA PRO A 240 5.06 9.13 -16.12
C PRO A 240 6.58 9.00 -16.09
N ALA A 241 7.19 9.19 -14.91
CA ALA A 241 8.64 9.11 -14.71
C ALA A 241 9.26 7.80 -15.20
N TRP A 242 8.57 6.67 -15.02
CA TRP A 242 9.04 5.37 -15.52
C TRP A 242 9.14 5.30 -17.04
N LYS A 243 8.28 6.02 -17.80
CA LYS A 243 8.38 6.10 -19.26
C LYS A 243 9.58 6.93 -19.69
N GLY A 244 9.84 8.03 -18.97
CA GLY A 244 11.06 8.81 -19.17
C GLY A 244 12.30 7.95 -18.94
N LEU A 245 12.30 7.15 -17.88
CA LEU A 245 13.41 6.27 -17.55
C LEU A 245 13.61 5.15 -18.58
N ALA A 246 12.53 4.53 -19.03
CA ALA A 246 12.57 3.56 -20.11
C ALA A 246 13.16 4.16 -21.39
N SER A 247 12.74 5.37 -21.77
CA SER A 247 13.28 6.11 -22.91
C SER A 247 14.78 6.41 -22.76
N THR A 248 15.17 6.94 -21.60
CA THR A 248 16.56 7.28 -21.27
C THR A 248 17.50 6.07 -21.32
N TRP A 249 17.06 4.92 -20.79
CA TRP A 249 17.80 3.66 -20.89
C TRP A 249 17.82 3.13 -22.31
N PHE A 250 16.68 3.10 -23.00
CA PHE A 250 16.58 2.62 -24.38
C PHE A 250 17.47 3.38 -25.37
N GLN A 251 17.63 4.70 -25.19
CA GLN A 251 18.48 5.52 -26.05
C GLN A 251 19.96 5.14 -25.96
N ARG A 252 20.41 4.63 -24.80
CA ARG A 252 21.82 4.27 -24.53
C ARG A 252 22.08 2.77 -24.53
N CYS A 253 21.02 1.96 -24.42
CA CYS A 253 21.12 0.52 -24.44
C CYS A 253 21.46 0.01 -25.84
N ARG A 254 22.34 -0.97 -25.89
CA ARG A 254 22.59 -1.74 -27.11
C ARG A 254 21.31 -2.47 -27.51
N LYS A 255 21.03 -2.49 -28.82
CA LYS A 255 19.82 -3.09 -29.41
C LYS A 255 20.25 -4.16 -30.39
N ARG A 256 19.54 -5.28 -30.39
CA ARG A 256 19.74 -6.33 -31.40
C ARG A 256 18.58 -6.26 -32.40
N ARG A 257 18.89 -6.04 -33.68
CA ARG A 257 17.91 -6.28 -34.74
C ARG A 257 17.62 -7.78 -34.75
N LYS A 258 16.36 -8.19 -34.55
CA LYS A 258 15.95 -9.54 -34.94
C LYS A 258 16.18 -9.65 -36.44
N ALA A 259 16.86 -10.70 -36.87
CA ALA A 259 16.90 -11.07 -38.28
C ALA A 259 15.45 -11.25 -38.75
N ALA A 260 15.12 -10.63 -39.88
CA ALA A 260 13.81 -10.77 -40.53
C ALA A 260 13.58 -12.21 -40.98
#